data_AF-A0A2W7SDW8-F1
#
_entry.id   AF-A0A2W7SDW8-F1
#
_cell.length_a   1.000
_cell.length_b   1.000
_cell.length_c   1.000
_cell.angle_alpha   90.00
_cell.angle_beta   90.00
_cell.angle_gamma   90.00
#
_symmetry.space_group_name_H-M   'P 1'
#
loop_
_entity.id
_entity.type
_entity.pdbx_description
1 polymer ?
#
loop_
_entity_poly.entity_id
_entity_poly.type
_entity_poly.pdbx_seq_one_letter_code
_entity_poly.pdbx_strand_id
1 'polypeptide(L)' 'MAKSFPQYFKRVFDDYQVLVQVNPETLTGIELILHPDGKIEKTEMEFDEEIFEDLAADEFIHCNVLEFQMQLAKTK' A
#
# COMPACT_ATOMS: atom_id res chain seq x y z
N MET A 1 -0.44 -25.56 3.65
CA MET A 1 -0.07 -24.46 2.73
C MET A 1 0.64 -23.40 3.55
N ALA A 2 1.78 -22.89 3.08
CA ALA A 2 2.48 -21.83 3.80
C ALA A 2 1.65 -20.55 3.70
N LYS A 3 1.37 -19.89 4.84
CA LYS A 3 0.70 -18.60 4.82
C LYS A 3 1.60 -17.59 4.12
N SER A 4 1.07 -16.93 3.10
CA SER A 4 1.77 -15.84 2.45
C SER A 4 1.58 -14.56 3.25
N PHE A 5 2.68 -13.85 3.52
CA PHE A 5 2.63 -12.60 4.26
C PHE A 5 2.11 -11.47 3.36
N PRO A 6 1.42 -10.45 3.93
CA PRO A 6 1.09 -9.25 3.17
C PRO A 6 2.32 -8.63 2.53
N GLN A 7 2.15 -8.15 1.31
CA GLN A 7 3.18 -7.44 0.55
C GLN A 7 2.90 -5.94 0.61
N TYR A 8 3.97 -5.15 0.58
CA TYR A 8 3.91 -3.71 0.77
C TYR A 8 4.59 -3.02 -0.40
N PHE A 9 3.95 -1.97 -0.89
CA PHE A 9 4.35 -1.21 -2.04
C PHE A 9 4.24 0.28 -1.74
N LYS A 10 5.02 1.08 -2.45
CA LYS A 10 4.94 2.54 -2.38
C LYS A 10 5.25 3.18 -3.71
N ARG A 11 4.66 4.36 -3.93
CA ARG A 11 5.02 5.29 -4.99
C ARG A 11 5.03 6.70 -4.43
N VAL A 12 6.03 7.48 -4.84
CA VAL A 12 6.16 8.89 -4.47
C VAL A 12 5.80 9.70 -5.72
N PHE A 13 4.80 10.56 -5.58
CA PHE A 13 4.43 11.55 -6.58
C PHE A 13 4.97 12.93 -6.16
N ASP A 14 4.86 13.92 -7.05
CA ASP A 14 5.32 15.28 -6.76
C ASP A 14 4.50 15.96 -5.64
N ASP A 15 3.25 15.56 -5.49
CA ASP A 15 2.25 16.20 -4.63
C ASP A 15 1.69 15.32 -3.52
N TYR A 16 2.00 14.00 -3.48
CA TYR A 16 1.66 13.08 -2.39
C TYR A 16 2.47 11.78 -2.48
N GLN A 17 2.36 10.93 -1.45
CA GLN A 17 2.93 9.58 -1.46
C GLN A 17 1.82 8.55 -1.26
N VAL A 18 1.85 7.46 -2.03
CA VAL A 18 0.92 6.33 -1.86
C VAL A 18 1.67 5.14 -1.30
N LEU A 19 1.08 4.46 -0.32
CA LEU A 19 1.53 3.16 0.15
C LEU A 19 0.37 2.17 0.05
N VAL A 20 0.65 0.98 -0.47
CA VAL A 20 -0.35 -0.08 -0.63
C VAL A 20 0.14 -1.32 0.10
N GLN A 21 -0.72 -1.91 0.92
CA GLN A 21 -0.56 -3.26 1.46
C GLN A 21 -1.52 -4.18 0.73
N VAL A 22 -1.04 -5.30 0.20
CA VAL A 22 -1.86 -6.33 -0.46
C VAL A 22 -1.69 -7.65 0.27
N ASN A 23 -2.79 -8.28 0.67
CA ASN A 23 -2.78 -9.67 1.12
C ASN A 23 -2.93 -10.59 -0.12
N PRO A 24 -1.90 -11.35 -0.51
CA PRO A 24 -1.94 -12.18 -1.71
C PRO A 24 -2.89 -13.38 -1.61
N GLU A 25 -3.34 -13.75 -0.40
CA GLU A 25 -4.28 -14.88 -0.23
C GLU A 25 -5.73 -14.47 -0.44
N THR A 26 -6.08 -13.25 -0.01
CA THR A 26 -7.46 -12.74 -0.04
C THR A 26 -7.68 -11.67 -1.09
N LEU A 27 -6.61 -11.18 -1.72
CA LEU A 27 -6.61 -10.01 -2.60
C LEU A 27 -7.30 -8.82 -1.95
N THR A 28 -7.05 -8.61 -0.65
CA THR A 28 -7.57 -7.45 0.08
C THR A 28 -6.44 -6.69 0.73
N GLY A 29 -6.66 -5.42 1.02
CA GLY A 29 -5.63 -4.63 1.65
C GLY A 29 -6.00 -3.19 1.94
N ILE A 30 -4.96 -2.39 2.13
CA ILE A 30 -5.07 -1.02 2.60
C ILE A 30 -4.21 -0.13 1.71
N GLU A 31 -4.81 0.96 1.24
CA GLU A 31 -4.13 2.08 0.62
C GLU A 31 -4.02 3.24 1.62
N LEU A 32 -2.84 3.86 1.66
CA LEU A 32 -2.56 5.08 2.39
C LEU A 32 -2.11 6.17 1.42
N ILE A 33 -2.80 7.31 1.41
CA ILE A 33 -2.40 8.51 0.66
C ILE A 33 -1.89 9.55 1.66
N LEU A 34 -0.61 9.89 1.56
CA LEU A 34 0.07 10.85 2.40
C LEU A 34 0.16 12.19 1.67
N HIS A 35 -0.60 13.15 2.16
CA HIS A 35 -0.59 14.52 1.67
C HIS A 35 0.58 15.32 2.28
N PRO A 36 1.09 16.34 1.58
CA PRO A 36 2.24 17.14 2.02
C PRO A 36 1.93 18.01 3.25
N ASP A 37 0.64 18.24 3.54
CA ASP A 37 0.16 18.90 4.76
C ASP A 37 0.18 17.98 6.00
N GLY A 38 0.55 16.70 5.81
CA GLY A 38 0.60 15.69 6.86
C GLY A 38 -0.72 14.94 7.07
N LYS A 39 -1.78 15.26 6.29
CA LYS A 39 -3.01 14.47 6.27
C LYS A 39 -2.73 13.10 5.66
N ILE A 40 -3.30 12.06 6.25
CA ILE A 40 -3.23 10.70 5.71
C ILE A 40 -4.65 10.18 5.49
N GLU A 41 -4.94 9.77 4.27
CA GLU A 41 -6.18 9.08 3.93
C GLU A 41 -5.92 7.57 3.94
N LYS A 42 -6.84 6.83 4.55
CA LYS A 42 -6.79 5.36 4.63
C LYS A 42 -8.01 4.79 3.93
N THR A 43 -7.79 3.92 2.95
CA THR A 43 -8.84 3.21 2.23
C THR A 43 -8.61 1.71 2.36
N GLU A 44 -9.66 0.97 2.72
CA GLU A 44 -9.66 -0.50 2.64
C GLU A 44 -10.23 -0.89 1.28
N MET A 45 -9.58 -1.82 0.59
CA MET A 45 -9.92 -2.16 -0.79
C MET A 45 -9.75 -3.65 -1.08
N GLU A 46 -10.56 -4.13 -2.02
CA GLU A 46 -10.45 -5.45 -2.63
C GLU A 46 -9.82 -5.28 -4.01
N PHE A 47 -8.92 -6.19 -4.33
CA PHE A 47 -8.15 -6.23 -5.56
C PHE A 47 -8.54 -7.46 -6.36
N ASP A 48 -8.24 -7.44 -7.65
CA ASP A 48 -8.29 -8.63 -8.50
C ASP A 48 -6.91 -9.28 -8.61
N GLU A 49 -6.81 -10.30 -9.46
CA GLU A 49 -5.58 -11.06 -9.67
C GLU A 49 -4.49 -10.26 -10.42
N GLU A 50 -4.85 -9.16 -11.08
CA GLU A 50 -3.95 -8.33 -11.90
C GLU A 50 -3.20 -7.29 -11.05
N ILE A 51 -3.55 -7.13 -9.77
CA ILE A 51 -3.00 -6.09 -8.88
C ILE A 51 -1.47 -5.99 -8.86
N PHE A 52 -0.74 -7.10 -8.92
CA PHE A 52 0.72 -7.05 -8.90
C PHE A 52 1.30 -6.56 -10.23
N GLU A 53 0.62 -6.83 -11.34
CA GLU A 53 0.98 -6.32 -12.66
C GLU A 53 0.64 -4.84 -12.77
N ASP A 54 -0.54 -4.43 -12.26
CA ASP A 54 -0.96 -3.03 -12.19
C ASP A 54 -0.01 -2.19 -11.35
N LEU A 55 0.32 -2.65 -10.14
CA LEU A 55 1.28 -1.96 -9.27
C LEU A 55 2.64 -1.79 -9.97
N ALA A 56 3.11 -2.80 -10.70
CA ALA A 56 4.36 -2.73 -11.44
C ALA A 56 4.29 -1.78 -12.63
N ALA A 57 3.17 -1.80 -13.39
CA ALA A 57 2.91 -0.89 -14.51
C ALA A 57 2.79 0.57 -14.04
N ASP A 58 2.22 0.76 -12.85
CA ASP A 58 2.15 2.03 -12.14
C ASP A 58 3.44 2.38 -11.39
N GLU A 59 4.57 1.71 -11.64
CA GLU A 59 5.88 2.04 -11.06
C GLU A 59 5.94 2.02 -9.52
N PHE A 60 5.03 1.29 -8.87
CA PHE A 60 5.16 1.04 -7.44
C PHE A 60 6.37 0.15 -7.17
N ILE A 61 7.10 0.51 -6.11
CA ILE A 61 8.25 -0.27 -5.64
C ILE A 61 7.92 -0.94 -4.32
N HIS A 62 8.62 -2.03 -4.02
CA HIS A 62 8.49 -2.67 -2.71
C HIS A 62 8.86 -1.71 -1.58
N CYS A 63 7.99 -1.68 -0.58
CA CYS A 63 8.12 -0.93 0.64
C CYS A 63 8.39 -1.91 1.79
N ASN A 64 9.14 -1.48 2.80
CA ASN A 64 9.32 -2.32 3.98
C ASN A 64 8.11 -2.19 4.92
N VAL A 65 7.85 -3.25 5.69
CA VAL A 65 6.70 -3.32 6.61
C VAL A 65 6.71 -2.16 7.61
N LEU A 66 7.87 -1.78 8.14
CA LEU A 66 7.99 -0.76 9.18
C LEU A 66 7.58 0.62 8.67
N GLU A 67 7.96 0.97 7.45
CA GLU A 67 7.60 2.22 6.78
C GLU A 67 6.08 2.32 6.65
N PHE A 68 5.42 1.26 6.18
CA PHE A 68 3.96 1.22 6.11
C PHE A 68 3.30 1.38 7.49
N GLN A 69 3.74 0.59 8.48
CA GLN A 69 3.17 0.60 9.82
C GLN A 69 3.35 1.94 10.53
N MET A 70 4.46 2.65 10.30
CA MET A 70 4.68 3.99 10.83
C MET A 70 3.64 4.99 10.32
N GLN A 71 3.28 4.93 9.03
CA GLN A 71 2.30 5.84 8.46
C GLN A 71 0.88 5.44 8.88
N LEU A 72 0.58 4.14 8.89
CA LEU A 72 -0.69 3.63 9.42
C LEU A 72 -0.91 4.05 10.88
N ALA A 73 0.14 4.05 11.71
CA ALA A 73 0.01 4.44 13.11
C ALA A 73 -0.36 5.93 13.31
N LYS A 74 -0.12 6.78 12.30
CA LYS A 74 -0.48 8.21 12.31
C LYS A 74 -1.91 8.48 11.84
N THR A 75 -2.64 7.49 11.32
CA THR A 75 -4.05 7.63 10.92
C THR A 75 -5.03 7.50 12.09
N LYS A 76 -4.53 7.62 13.34
CA LYS A 76 -5.31 7.47 14.58
C LYS A 76 -5.88 8.78 15.08
#